data_AF-A0A2M4A5P1-F1
#
_entry.id   AF-A0A2M4A5P1-F1
#
_cell.length_a   1.000
_cell.length_b   1.000
_cell.length_c   1.000
_cell.angle_alpha   90.00
_cell.angle_beta   90.00
_cell.angle_gamma   90.00
#
_symmetry.space_group_name_H-M   'P 1'
#
loop_
_entity.id
_entity.type
_entity.pdbx_description
1 polymer ?
#
loop_
_entity_poly.entity_id
_entity_poly.type
_entity_poly.pdbx_seq_one_letter_code
_entity_poly.pdbx_strand_id
1 'polypeptide(L)'
;MPTVGVKRDLLFKALGKTYTDDEFQKLCFEFGLELDEITTEKQMITKEQGQVEAAKDASEEIIYRIDIPANRYDLLCLEGLVMGLQVFLGKIPFPRFTKVAPAGKGAAPEKLIITKATGQIRPFAVAAVLRNISFTKDSYDSFIDLQDKLHQNICRKRTLVAIGTHDLDTLKGPFTFDAKPPKDIRFVPLNQDKPMTGVELMEFYSTHAQLKAYLPIIRDSPVYPVIYDSNGVVLSLPPIINGDHSKINLNTKNVFIECTATDLTKARVVLDTLVCMFSAHCAKPYTVEYCDVVSASGETHQYPDLQFRRETISVAKTNAIIGIDEPAEQMAKLLNRLLPTKQTGPDTLEVEVPPTRHDMLHACDIYEDVAIAYGYNRVPKTLPAKMHIAKQYPLNKLTEQLREQIAQAGFTEGLTFTLCARDDIGAKMNANIEQLPAVHIANPKTLEFQVVRTTLIPGLLKTLAANRKMPLPLKLFEVSDVVLADTKSEVGAKNERRVCAVNCNKTAGFEVVHGLLDRVMQLLEVPWDKTSGYYLEACDDPAYFPGRCASVLYKGAPIGRIGVLHPTVLQAFEVTTPCSVVEFNMEYFV
;
A
#
# COMPACT_ATOMS: atom_id res chain seq x y z
N MET A 1 3.72 -2.44 5.62
CA MET A 1 3.09 -1.77 6.77
C MET A 1 4.11 -0.78 7.31
N PRO A 2 3.72 0.36 7.90
CA PRO A 2 4.68 1.24 8.56
C PRO A 2 5.37 0.49 9.71
N THR A 3 6.70 0.48 9.70
CA THR A 3 7.52 -0.11 10.77
C THR A 3 8.23 1.01 11.52
N VAL A 4 8.26 0.92 12.85
CA VAL A 4 8.97 1.86 13.72
C VAL A 4 10.08 1.12 14.45
N GLY A 5 11.33 1.52 14.19
CA GLY A 5 12.48 1.10 14.99
C GLY A 5 12.57 1.92 16.27
N VAL A 6 12.51 1.26 17.42
CA VAL A 6 12.65 1.89 18.73
C VAL A 6 13.75 1.22 19.55
N LYS A 7 14.56 2.01 20.25
CA LYS A 7 15.55 1.49 21.19
C LYS A 7 14.83 0.83 22.37
N ARG A 8 15.08 -0.46 22.59
CA ARG A 8 14.39 -1.27 23.60
C ARG A 8 14.49 -0.67 25.01
N ASP A 9 15.72 -0.35 25.42
CA ASP A 9 15.97 0.09 26.80
C ASP A 9 15.32 1.47 27.06
N LEU A 10 15.27 2.33 26.03
CA LEU A 10 14.56 3.61 26.09
C LEU A 10 13.05 3.40 26.19
N LEU A 11 12.49 2.50 25.36
CA LEU A 11 11.08 2.13 25.38
C LEU A 11 10.67 1.61 26.76
N PHE A 12 11.44 0.70 27.35
CA PHE A 12 11.13 0.12 28.66
C PHE A 12 11.25 1.14 29.79
N LYS A 13 12.27 2.02 29.73
CA LYS A 13 12.39 3.15 30.65
C LYS A 13 11.18 4.07 30.56
N ALA A 14 10.72 4.38 29.34
CA ALA A 14 9.55 5.21 29.12
C ALA A 14 8.25 4.53 29.59
N LEU A 15 8.10 3.23 29.42
CA LEU A 15 6.95 2.46 29.94
C LEU A 15 7.00 2.24 31.47
N GLY A 16 8.14 2.48 32.12
CA GLY A 16 8.35 2.27 33.55
C GLY A 16 8.34 0.80 33.99
N LYS A 17 8.54 -0.14 33.06
CA LYS A 17 8.65 -1.58 33.33
C LYS A 17 9.58 -2.21 32.30
N THR A 18 10.47 -3.10 32.74
CA THR A 18 11.24 -3.98 31.86
C THR A 18 10.38 -5.17 31.47
N TYR A 19 10.31 -5.47 30.17
CA TYR A 19 9.58 -6.61 29.64
C TYR A 19 10.58 -7.64 29.11
N THR A 20 10.21 -8.92 29.18
CA THR A 20 10.81 -9.95 28.32
C THR A 20 10.29 -9.80 26.89
N ASP A 21 11.02 -10.37 25.92
CA ASP A 21 10.62 -10.31 24.51
C ASP A 21 9.21 -10.91 24.31
N ASP A 22 8.91 -12.05 24.95
CA ASP A 22 7.59 -12.70 24.91
C ASP A 22 6.48 -11.85 25.56
N GLU A 23 6.76 -11.22 26.72
CA GLU A 23 5.79 -10.33 27.37
C GLU A 23 5.48 -9.12 26.50
N PHE A 24 6.49 -8.54 25.84
CA PHE A 24 6.32 -7.39 24.97
C PHE A 24 5.59 -7.78 23.68
N GLN A 25 5.92 -8.93 23.08
CA GLN A 25 5.19 -9.46 21.92
C GLN A 25 3.71 -9.69 22.25
N LYS A 26 3.40 -10.22 23.43
CA LYS A 26 2.02 -10.38 23.89
C LYS A 26 1.32 -9.04 24.06
N LEU A 27 2.00 -8.03 24.63
CA LEU A 27 1.47 -6.68 24.75
C LEU A 27 1.18 -6.04 23.38
N CYS A 28 2.09 -6.19 22.42
CA CYS A 28 1.88 -5.77 21.04
C CYS A 28 0.63 -6.43 20.46
N PHE A 29 0.52 -7.75 20.56
CA PHE A 29 -0.62 -8.49 20.04
C PHE A 29 -1.96 -8.06 20.67
N GLU A 30 -1.99 -7.83 21.99
CA GLU A 30 -3.18 -7.36 22.71
C GLU A 30 -3.61 -5.94 22.27
N PHE A 31 -2.68 -5.09 21.83
CA PHE A 31 -2.93 -3.74 21.35
C PHE A 31 -3.13 -3.64 19.82
N GLY A 32 -2.91 -4.73 19.07
CA GLY A 32 -2.99 -4.73 17.61
C GLY A 32 -1.70 -4.28 16.90
N LEU A 33 -0.56 -4.43 17.56
CA LEU A 33 0.78 -4.24 17.00
C LEU A 33 1.47 -5.59 16.79
N GLU A 34 2.51 -5.61 15.97
CA GLU A 34 3.36 -6.77 15.77
C GLU A 34 4.82 -6.43 16.03
N LEU A 35 5.52 -7.25 16.82
CA LEU A 35 6.97 -7.15 16.95
C LEU A 35 7.58 -7.98 15.81
N ASP A 36 7.96 -7.31 14.72
CA ASP A 36 8.43 -7.93 13.47
C ASP A 36 9.83 -8.52 13.62
N GLU A 37 10.80 -7.69 14.05
CA GLU A 37 12.16 -8.14 14.27
C GLU A 37 12.84 -7.44 15.46
N ILE A 38 13.74 -8.16 16.13
CA ILE A 38 14.66 -7.63 17.14
C ILE A 38 16.05 -7.64 16.52
N THR A 39 16.61 -6.45 16.30
CA THR A 39 17.90 -6.28 15.61
C THR A 39 18.77 -5.26 16.33
N THR A 40 20.01 -5.07 15.87
CA THR A 40 20.86 -3.95 16.28
C THR A 40 21.21 -3.09 15.06
N GLU A 41 21.59 -1.83 15.29
CA GLU A 41 22.03 -0.93 14.20
C GLU A 41 23.18 -1.56 13.39
N LYS A 42 24.12 -2.19 14.10
CA LYS A 42 25.22 -2.97 13.51
C LYS A 42 24.74 -4.09 12.60
N GLN A 43 23.73 -4.86 13.01
CA GLN A 43 23.16 -5.95 12.20
C GLN A 43 22.44 -5.42 10.96
N MET A 44 21.69 -4.32 11.08
CA MET A 44 21.01 -3.68 9.94
C MET A 44 22.02 -3.20 8.88
N ILE A 45 23.04 -2.46 9.28
CA ILE A 45 24.08 -1.95 8.36
C ILE A 45 24.82 -3.11 7.70
N THR A 46 25.17 -4.14 8.47
CA THR A 46 25.87 -5.32 7.94
C THR A 46 25.02 -6.07 6.91
N LYS A 47 23.69 -6.18 7.14
CA LYS A 47 22.75 -6.86 6.23
C LYS A 47 22.52 -6.08 4.93
N GLU A 48 22.44 -4.76 5.00
CA GLU A 48 22.15 -3.91 3.84
C GLU A 48 23.38 -3.61 2.99
N GLN A 49 24.54 -3.34 3.62
CA GLN A 49 25.74 -2.87 2.92
C GLN A 49 26.81 -3.95 2.74
N GLY A 50 26.65 -5.12 3.39
CA GLY A 50 27.53 -6.28 3.23
C GLY A 50 28.96 -6.09 3.76
N GLN A 51 29.28 -4.95 4.37
CA GLN A 51 30.63 -4.62 4.86
C GLN A 51 30.65 -4.41 6.38
N VAL A 52 31.43 -5.22 7.09
CA VAL A 52 31.62 -5.14 8.55
C VAL A 52 32.35 -3.86 8.96
N GLU A 53 33.17 -3.27 8.06
CA GLU A 53 33.91 -2.02 8.33
C GLU A 53 33.00 -0.80 8.49
N ALA A 54 31.90 -0.72 7.73
CA ALA A 54 30.90 0.35 7.85
C ALA A 54 30.11 0.30 9.17
N ALA A 55 30.16 -0.85 9.85
CA ALA A 55 29.46 -1.11 11.11
C ALA A 55 30.38 -1.06 12.34
N LYS A 56 31.65 -0.62 12.19
CA LYS A 56 32.62 -0.51 13.30
C LYS A 56 32.21 0.53 14.35
N ASP A 57 31.59 1.62 13.92
CA ASP A 57 31.12 2.72 14.78
C ASP A 57 29.61 2.65 15.09
N ALA A 58 28.93 1.61 14.61
CA ALA A 58 27.48 1.44 14.78
C ALA A 58 27.11 0.92 16.18
N SER A 59 25.97 1.36 16.71
CA SER A 59 25.52 0.96 18.03
C SER A 59 25.17 -0.53 18.11
N GLU A 60 25.57 -1.18 19.20
CA GLU A 60 25.09 -2.53 19.58
C GLU A 60 23.81 -2.48 20.41
N GLU A 61 23.20 -1.30 20.57
CA GLU A 61 21.89 -1.16 21.21
C GLU A 61 20.83 -1.99 20.48
N ILE A 62 19.98 -2.64 21.28
CA ILE A 62 18.90 -3.50 20.78
C ILE A 62 17.74 -2.61 20.34
N ILE A 63 17.33 -2.79 19.09
CA ILE A 63 16.24 -2.08 18.43
C ILE A 63 15.10 -3.06 18.19
N TYR A 64 13.92 -2.70 18.68
CA TYR A 64 12.67 -3.37 18.35
C TYR A 64 12.08 -2.72 17.11
N ARG A 65 11.76 -3.53 16.12
CA ARG A 65 11.00 -3.11 14.95
C ARG A 65 9.56 -3.54 15.12
N ILE A 66 8.72 -2.54 15.33
CA ILE A 66 7.30 -2.71 15.62
C ILE A 66 6.52 -2.32 14.38
N ASP A 67 5.73 -3.24 13.87
CA ASP A 67 4.80 -3.03 12.77
C ASP A 67 3.50 -2.43 13.30
N ILE A 68 3.06 -1.39 12.59
CA ILE A 68 1.97 -0.51 13.02
C ILE A 68 0.88 -0.49 11.96
N PRO A 69 -0.40 -0.50 12.37
CA PRO A 69 -1.51 -0.26 11.45
C PRO A 69 -1.37 1.05 10.68
N ALA A 70 -1.54 1.00 9.35
CA ALA A 70 -1.34 2.16 8.49
C ALA A 70 -2.34 3.31 8.72
N ASN A 71 -3.46 3.04 9.41
CA ASN A 71 -4.46 4.01 9.82
C ASN A 71 -4.07 4.81 11.09
N ARG A 72 -3.14 4.30 11.92
CA ARG A 72 -2.76 4.91 13.22
C ARG A 72 -1.49 5.75 13.10
N TYR A 73 -1.65 7.00 12.66
CA TYR A 73 -0.53 7.94 12.51
C TYR A 73 0.09 8.37 13.84
N ASP A 74 -0.69 8.34 14.92
CA ASP A 74 -0.27 8.66 16.28
C ASP A 74 0.74 7.66 16.85
N LEU A 75 0.92 6.50 16.24
CA LEU A 75 1.84 5.47 16.70
C LEU A 75 3.19 5.47 15.93
N LEU A 76 3.39 6.37 14.96
CA LEU A 76 4.58 6.35 14.08
C LEU A 76 5.91 6.74 14.75
N CYS A 77 5.89 7.07 16.04
CA CYS A 77 7.07 7.46 16.83
C CYS A 77 7.06 6.82 18.22
N LEU A 78 8.19 6.91 18.92
CA LEU A 78 8.33 6.35 20.26
C LEU A 78 7.38 7.02 21.25
N GLU A 79 7.26 8.35 21.22
CA GLU A 79 6.36 9.13 22.08
C GLU A 79 4.91 8.64 21.95
N GLY A 80 4.46 8.44 20.71
CA GLY A 80 3.13 7.96 20.38
C GLY A 80 2.86 6.53 20.83
N LEU A 81 3.79 5.62 20.58
CA LEU A 81 3.73 4.23 21.06
C LEU A 81 3.67 4.16 22.58
N VAL A 82 4.55 4.90 23.27
CA VAL A 82 4.58 4.93 24.73
C VAL A 82 3.28 5.50 25.28
N MET A 83 2.79 6.62 24.73
CA MET A 83 1.53 7.21 25.15
C MET A 83 0.37 6.23 24.96
N GLY A 84 0.23 5.65 23.77
CA GLY A 84 -0.83 4.68 23.46
C GLY A 84 -0.80 3.47 24.38
N LEU A 85 0.38 2.87 24.59
CA LEU A 85 0.55 1.70 25.45
C LEU A 85 0.33 2.04 26.94
N GLN A 86 0.77 3.21 27.42
CA GLN A 86 0.55 3.60 28.81
C GLN A 86 -0.94 3.85 29.11
N VAL A 87 -1.67 4.48 28.18
CA VAL A 87 -3.13 4.65 28.29
C VAL A 87 -3.81 3.27 28.22
N PHE A 88 -3.37 2.41 27.30
CA PHE A 88 -3.89 1.05 27.18
C PHE A 88 -3.68 0.21 28.44
N LEU A 89 -2.54 0.36 29.11
CA LEU A 89 -2.26 -0.31 30.38
C LEU A 89 -2.95 0.35 31.59
N GLY A 90 -3.67 1.47 31.39
CA GLY A 90 -4.33 2.22 32.46
C GLY A 90 -3.36 2.90 33.42
N LYS A 91 -2.09 3.10 33.02
CA LYS A 91 -1.06 3.76 33.83
C LYS A 91 -1.23 5.27 33.89
N ILE A 92 -1.69 5.86 32.78
CA ILE A 92 -2.00 7.29 32.68
C ILE A 92 -3.39 7.48 32.07
N PRO A 93 -4.12 8.56 32.42
CA PRO A 93 -5.28 8.99 31.65
C PRO A 93 -4.84 9.53 30.29
N PHE A 94 -5.75 9.53 29.32
CA PHE A 94 -5.47 10.09 28.00
C PHE A 94 -5.12 11.60 28.12
N PRO A 95 -3.97 12.05 27.57
CA PRO A 95 -3.52 13.43 27.73
C PRO A 95 -4.40 14.42 26.95
N ARG A 96 -4.60 15.61 27.52
CA ARG A 96 -5.43 16.65 26.89
C ARG A 96 -4.57 17.66 26.16
N PHE A 97 -4.55 17.55 24.83
CA PHE A 97 -3.88 18.51 23.96
C PHE A 97 -4.67 19.82 23.92
N THR A 98 -3.98 20.94 24.12
CA THR A 98 -4.62 22.27 24.13
C THR A 98 -3.80 23.27 23.31
N LYS A 99 -4.51 24.07 22.50
CA LYS A 99 -3.90 25.23 21.86
C LYS A 99 -3.96 26.45 22.78
N VAL A 100 -2.87 27.20 22.86
CA VAL A 100 -2.71 28.36 23.74
C VAL A 100 -2.29 29.59 22.95
N ALA A 101 -2.67 30.77 23.45
CA ALA A 101 -2.14 32.03 22.93
C ALA A 101 -0.67 32.21 23.34
N PRO A 102 0.12 32.98 22.58
CA PRO A 102 1.50 33.31 22.94
C PRO A 102 1.57 33.95 24.33
N ALA A 103 2.60 33.58 25.10
CA ALA A 103 2.76 34.04 26.47
C ALA A 103 3.37 35.46 26.53
N GLY A 104 2.61 36.42 27.07
CA GLY A 104 3.09 37.79 27.35
C GLY A 104 2.00 38.84 27.17
N LYS A 105 1.97 39.89 28.02
CA LYS A 105 1.02 41.01 27.84
C LYS A 105 1.33 41.72 26.51
N GLY A 106 0.43 41.60 25.54
CA GLY A 106 0.56 42.20 24.21
C GLY A 106 1.31 41.35 23.17
N ALA A 107 1.63 40.08 23.47
CA ALA A 107 2.22 39.17 22.49
C ALA A 107 1.17 38.80 21.42
N ALA A 108 1.51 39.02 20.15
CA ALA A 108 0.68 38.63 19.01
C ALA A 108 1.08 37.22 18.52
N PRO A 109 0.13 36.40 18.02
CA PRO A 109 0.46 35.10 17.45
C PRO A 109 1.32 35.28 16.20
N GLU A 110 2.21 34.31 15.96
CA GLU A 110 2.95 34.24 14.70
C GLU A 110 1.97 34.08 13.53
N LYS A 111 2.28 34.75 12.41
CA LYS A 111 1.42 34.77 11.23
C LYS A 111 2.11 34.16 10.02
N LEU A 112 1.38 33.33 9.27
CA LEU A 112 1.80 32.83 7.96
C LEU A 112 0.82 33.31 6.88
N ILE A 113 1.30 34.11 5.94
CA ILE A 113 0.48 34.74 4.91
C ILE A 113 0.66 33.99 3.59
N ILE A 114 -0.42 33.46 3.03
CA ILE A 114 -0.43 32.72 1.77
C ILE A 114 -0.75 33.69 0.61
N THR A 115 0.12 33.78 -0.38
CA THR A 115 -0.13 34.61 -1.57
C THR A 115 -0.99 33.87 -2.60
N LYS A 116 -1.60 34.61 -3.53
CA LYS A 116 -2.37 34.03 -4.65
C LYS A 116 -1.51 33.21 -5.63
N ALA A 117 -0.21 33.49 -5.69
CA ALA A 117 0.69 32.79 -6.62
C ALA A 117 0.84 31.31 -6.28
N THR A 118 0.70 30.94 -5.00
CA THR A 118 0.80 29.56 -4.52
C THR A 118 -0.25 28.64 -5.12
N GLY A 119 -1.41 29.16 -5.53
CA GLY A 119 -2.49 28.40 -6.16
C GLY A 119 -2.10 27.70 -7.48
N GLN A 120 -1.01 28.11 -8.13
CA GLN A 120 -0.49 27.47 -9.33
C GLN A 120 0.20 26.12 -9.06
N ILE A 121 0.59 25.85 -7.81
CA ILE A 121 1.35 24.65 -7.44
C ILE A 121 0.86 24.01 -6.15
N ARG A 122 0.75 24.78 -5.06
CA ARG A 122 0.42 24.32 -3.71
C ARG A 122 -0.45 25.38 -3.02
N PRO A 123 -1.79 25.27 -3.14
CA PRO A 123 -2.70 26.32 -2.69
C PRO A 123 -2.80 26.51 -1.16
N PHE A 124 -2.35 25.54 -0.36
CA PHE A 124 -2.61 25.52 1.08
C PHE A 124 -1.31 25.44 1.89
N ALA A 125 -1.33 26.06 3.07
CA ALA A 125 -0.34 25.86 4.11
C ALA A 125 -1.02 25.95 5.48
N VAL A 126 -0.47 25.27 6.49
CA VAL A 126 -0.86 25.37 7.89
C VAL A 126 0.41 25.46 8.75
N ALA A 127 0.34 26.09 9.92
CA ALA A 127 1.51 26.25 10.79
C ALA A 127 1.17 26.21 12.28
N ALA A 128 2.17 25.91 13.11
CA ALA A 128 2.08 25.89 14.57
C ALA A 128 3.44 26.19 15.21
N VAL A 129 3.44 26.54 16.50
CA VAL A 129 4.68 26.73 17.27
C VAL A 129 4.69 25.85 18.52
N LEU A 130 5.80 25.15 18.74
CA LEU A 130 6.13 24.48 19.99
C LEU A 130 7.13 25.35 20.76
N ARG A 131 6.72 25.87 21.93
CA ARG A 131 7.54 26.76 22.77
C ARG A 131 8.28 25.99 23.86
N ASN A 132 9.53 26.38 24.10
CA ASN A 132 10.39 25.83 25.14
C ASN A 132 10.44 24.30 25.15
N ILE A 133 10.67 23.71 23.97
CA ILE A 133 10.89 22.27 23.83
C ILE A 133 12.28 21.90 24.37
N SER A 134 12.37 20.69 24.94
CA SER A 134 13.64 20.12 25.39
C SER A 134 14.00 18.91 24.53
N PHE A 135 14.99 19.07 23.65
CA PHE A 135 15.52 17.96 22.86
C PHE A 135 16.64 17.23 23.61
N THR A 136 16.49 15.92 23.74
CA THR A 136 17.60 14.99 23.93
C THR A 136 18.03 14.48 22.57
N LYS A 137 19.18 13.80 22.48
CA LYS A 137 19.60 13.17 21.22
C LYS A 137 18.52 12.23 20.68
N ASP A 138 17.98 11.36 21.54
CA ASP A 138 16.96 10.39 21.14
C ASP A 138 15.61 11.05 20.77
N SER A 139 15.18 12.12 21.47
CA SER A 139 13.92 12.79 21.11
C SER A 139 14.06 13.65 19.84
N TYR A 140 15.25 14.21 19.57
CA TYR A 140 15.54 14.87 18.30
C TYR A 140 15.53 13.88 17.14
N ASP A 141 16.19 12.72 17.29
CA ASP A 141 16.21 11.68 16.26
C ASP A 141 14.77 11.13 16.02
N SER A 142 13.98 10.93 17.09
CA SER A 142 12.55 10.56 16.99
C SER A 142 11.72 11.62 16.26
N PHE A 143 12.01 12.91 16.45
CA PHE A 143 11.30 14.02 15.79
C PHE A 143 11.52 14.01 14.29
N ILE A 144 12.77 13.87 13.86
CA ILE A 144 13.13 13.78 12.43
C ILE A 144 12.56 12.50 11.80
N ASP A 145 12.65 11.37 12.50
CA ASP A 145 12.13 10.09 12.02
C ASP A 145 10.59 10.12 11.86
N LEU A 146 9.86 10.75 12.79
CA LEU A 146 8.41 10.95 12.65
C LEU A 146 8.09 11.79 11.41
N GLN A 147 8.82 12.89 11.20
CA GLN A 147 8.65 13.74 10.04
C GLN A 147 8.84 12.95 8.73
N ASP A 148 9.91 12.16 8.63
CA ASP A 148 10.21 11.36 7.44
C ASP A 148 9.18 10.23 7.22
N LYS A 149 8.71 9.58 8.29
CA LYS A 149 7.64 8.57 8.21
C LYS A 149 6.32 9.16 7.72
N LEU A 150 5.93 10.33 8.23
CA LEU A 150 4.75 11.05 7.74
C LEU A 150 4.92 11.44 6.26
N HIS A 151 6.10 11.93 5.87
CA HIS A 151 6.44 12.26 4.49
C HIS A 151 6.30 11.06 3.53
N GLN A 152 6.76 9.89 3.95
CA GLN A 152 6.71 8.68 3.12
C GLN A 152 5.29 8.11 3.03
N ASN A 153 4.53 8.13 4.12
CA ASN A 153 3.20 7.53 4.22
C ASN A 153 2.08 8.51 3.82
N ILE A 154 1.47 9.22 4.78
CA ILE A 154 0.27 10.04 4.57
C ILE A 154 0.48 11.17 3.54
N CYS A 155 1.70 11.70 3.47
CA CYS A 155 2.06 12.76 2.53
C CYS A 155 2.35 12.26 1.10
N ARG A 156 2.37 10.95 0.85
CA ARG A 156 2.74 10.29 -0.41
C ARG A 156 4.06 10.82 -0.99
N LYS A 157 5.16 10.59 -0.28
CA LYS A 157 6.50 11.09 -0.65
C LYS A 157 6.49 12.60 -0.88
N ARG A 158 5.96 13.35 0.08
CA ARG A 158 5.81 14.81 0.05
C ARG A 158 4.92 15.40 -1.05
N THR A 159 4.32 14.57 -1.92
CA THR A 159 3.49 15.03 -3.05
C THR A 159 2.27 15.83 -2.57
N LEU A 160 1.59 15.33 -1.53
CA LEU A 160 0.37 15.96 -1.00
C LEU A 160 0.64 17.02 0.06
N VAL A 161 1.59 16.74 0.96
CA VAL A 161 1.95 17.61 2.10
C VAL A 161 3.46 17.57 2.27
N ALA A 162 4.11 18.71 2.48
CA ALA A 162 5.50 18.79 2.90
C ALA A 162 5.60 19.57 4.21
N ILE A 163 6.29 18.98 5.17
CA ILE A 163 6.51 19.53 6.52
C ILE A 163 7.89 20.18 6.49
N GLY A 164 7.97 21.44 6.90
CA GLY A 164 9.18 22.09 7.34
C GLY A 164 9.14 22.34 8.85
N THR A 165 10.33 22.38 9.42
CA THR A 165 10.54 22.57 10.85
C THR A 165 11.72 23.50 11.01
N HIS A 166 11.52 24.56 11.77
CA HIS A 166 12.41 25.71 11.81
C HIS A 166 12.70 26.14 13.24
N ASP A 167 13.95 26.52 13.49
CA ASP A 167 14.31 27.20 14.73
C ASP A 167 13.76 28.63 14.72
N LEU A 168 12.69 28.86 15.50
CA LEU A 168 12.00 30.14 15.56
C LEU A 168 12.87 31.24 16.16
N ASP A 169 13.85 30.91 17.00
CA ASP A 169 14.73 31.90 17.63
C ASP A 169 15.70 32.56 16.63
N THR A 170 15.90 31.92 15.48
CA THR A 170 16.67 32.48 14.36
C THR A 170 15.83 33.37 13.44
N LEU A 171 14.51 33.31 13.53
CA LEU A 171 13.59 33.88 12.54
C LEU A 171 12.80 35.06 13.09
N LYS A 172 12.18 35.84 12.20
CA LYS A 172 11.30 36.94 12.59
C LYS A 172 10.03 37.00 11.75
N GLY A 173 8.87 36.80 12.39
CA GLY A 173 7.56 36.93 11.75
C GLY A 173 7.19 38.39 11.40
N PRO A 174 6.15 38.60 10.56
CA PRO A 174 5.29 37.59 9.94
C PRO A 174 5.98 36.84 8.79
N PHE A 175 5.55 35.60 8.56
CA PHE A 175 6.03 34.73 7.50
C PHE A 175 5.15 34.82 6.26
N THR A 176 5.75 34.64 5.08
CA THR A 176 5.03 34.69 3.79
C THR A 176 5.28 33.42 2.99
N PHE A 177 4.21 32.68 2.66
CA PHE A 177 4.24 31.57 1.73
C PHE A 177 3.86 32.07 0.33
N ASP A 178 4.84 32.06 -0.57
CA ASP A 178 4.74 32.62 -1.92
C ASP A 178 5.19 31.60 -2.98
N ALA A 179 4.94 31.89 -4.26
CA ALA A 179 5.48 31.10 -5.37
C ALA A 179 6.13 32.01 -6.40
N LYS A 180 7.43 31.82 -6.62
CA LYS A 180 8.24 32.68 -7.49
C LYS A 180 8.92 31.89 -8.61
N PRO A 181 9.31 32.54 -9.73
CA PRO A 181 10.13 31.89 -10.74
C PRO A 181 11.43 31.32 -10.13
N PRO A 182 11.89 30.13 -10.56
CA PRO A 182 13.07 29.47 -9.98
C PRO A 182 14.36 30.30 -9.99
N LYS A 183 14.48 31.25 -10.92
CA LYS A 183 15.64 32.14 -11.07
C LYS A 183 15.70 33.23 -9.99
N ASP A 184 14.56 33.57 -9.39
CA ASP A 184 14.42 34.68 -8.46
C ASP A 184 14.56 34.23 -6.99
N ILE A 185 14.64 32.92 -6.76
CA ILE A 185 14.79 32.33 -5.43
C ILE A 185 16.26 32.01 -5.23
N ARG A 186 16.88 32.60 -4.20
CA ARG A 186 18.28 32.36 -3.84
C ARG A 186 18.43 32.20 -2.33
N PHE A 187 18.94 31.06 -1.89
CA PHE A 187 19.17 30.78 -0.48
C PHE A 187 20.23 29.70 -0.28
N VAL A 188 20.67 29.52 0.97
CA VAL A 188 21.62 28.47 1.35
C VAL A 188 20.82 27.23 1.79
N PRO A 189 20.83 26.12 1.02
CA PRO A 189 20.12 24.90 1.37
C PRO A 189 20.74 24.22 2.59
N LEU A 190 19.94 23.41 3.30
CA LEU A 190 20.39 22.66 4.47
C LEU A 190 21.71 21.90 4.22
N ASN A 191 22.67 22.03 5.15
CA ASN A 191 23.99 21.39 5.08
C ASN A 191 24.84 21.82 3.86
N GLN A 192 24.62 23.02 3.33
CA GLN A 192 25.45 23.62 2.29
C GLN A 192 25.97 24.98 2.75
N ASP A 193 27.12 25.42 2.23
CA ASP A 193 27.70 26.73 2.57
C ASP A 193 27.40 27.81 1.51
N LYS A 194 27.10 27.38 0.28
CA LYS A 194 26.95 28.29 -0.87
C LYS A 194 25.48 28.57 -1.17
N PRO A 195 25.11 29.85 -1.38
CA PRO A 195 23.77 30.18 -1.82
C PRO A 195 23.56 29.74 -3.26
N MET A 196 22.48 29.01 -3.51
CA MET A 196 22.10 28.48 -4.82
C MET A 196 20.75 29.07 -5.25
N THR A 197 20.56 29.19 -6.56
CA THR A 197 19.25 29.50 -7.13
C THR A 197 18.36 28.27 -7.22
N GLY A 198 17.05 28.44 -7.37
CA GLY A 198 16.12 27.32 -7.55
C GLY A 198 16.46 26.42 -8.74
N VAL A 199 17.01 27.00 -9.82
CA VAL A 199 17.44 26.24 -11.02
C VAL A 199 18.69 25.41 -10.71
N GLU A 200 19.72 26.03 -10.13
CA GLU A 200 20.97 25.36 -9.76
C GLU A 200 20.72 24.23 -8.75
N LEU A 201 19.78 24.44 -7.82
CA LEU A 201 19.40 23.47 -6.80
C LEU A 201 18.82 22.18 -7.40
N MET A 202 17.97 22.31 -8.43
CA MET A 202 17.38 21.15 -9.11
C MET A 202 18.42 20.31 -9.86
N GLU A 203 19.44 20.97 -10.41
CA GLU A 203 20.55 20.29 -11.08
C GLU A 203 21.49 19.63 -10.07
N PHE A 204 21.84 20.35 -9.01
CA PHE A 204 22.71 19.86 -7.93
C PHE A 204 22.15 18.59 -7.26
N TYR A 205 20.85 18.57 -6.94
CA TYR A 205 20.23 17.40 -6.31
C TYR A 205 19.80 16.29 -7.27
N SER A 206 20.00 16.45 -8.58
CA SER A 206 19.58 15.45 -9.58
C SER A 206 20.29 14.10 -9.46
N THR A 207 21.48 14.10 -8.84
CA THR A 207 22.30 12.92 -8.54
C THR A 207 22.22 12.49 -7.07
N HIS A 208 21.54 13.27 -6.21
CA HIS A 208 21.45 12.99 -4.78
C HIS A 208 20.54 11.80 -4.51
N ALA A 209 21.04 10.80 -3.76
CA ALA A 209 20.35 9.52 -3.55
C ALA A 209 18.92 9.66 -3.03
N GLN A 210 18.70 10.51 -2.02
CA GLN A 210 17.38 10.70 -1.40
C GLN A 210 16.53 11.78 -2.09
N LEU A 211 17.09 12.98 -2.32
CA LEU A 211 16.32 14.13 -2.81
C LEU A 211 15.88 14.03 -4.27
N LYS A 212 16.60 13.26 -5.12
CA LYS A 212 16.26 13.07 -6.53
C LYS A 212 14.81 12.62 -6.75
N ALA A 213 14.26 11.83 -5.84
CA ALA A 213 12.90 11.32 -5.93
C ALA A 213 11.82 12.41 -5.79
N TYR A 214 12.14 13.54 -5.15
CA TYR A 214 11.19 14.63 -4.89
C TYR A 214 11.26 15.76 -5.92
N LEU A 215 12.37 15.89 -6.67
CA LEU A 215 12.54 16.96 -7.66
C LEU A 215 11.42 17.01 -8.70
N PRO A 216 10.95 15.87 -9.28
CA PRO A 216 9.89 15.89 -10.29
C PRO A 216 8.56 16.48 -9.80
N ILE A 217 8.36 16.65 -8.49
CA ILE A 217 7.12 17.22 -7.93
C ILE A 217 6.92 18.67 -8.38
N ILE A 218 8.00 19.45 -8.46
CA ILE A 218 7.93 20.87 -8.84
C ILE A 218 8.84 21.25 -10.00
N ARG A 219 9.76 20.38 -10.46
CA ARG A 219 10.80 20.70 -11.45
C ARG A 219 10.28 21.40 -12.69
N ASP A 220 9.17 20.91 -13.25
CA ASP A 220 8.59 21.38 -14.52
C ASP A 220 7.58 22.54 -14.34
N SER A 221 7.39 23.01 -13.11
CA SER A 221 6.50 24.14 -12.81
C SER A 221 7.14 25.49 -13.17
N PRO A 222 6.37 26.47 -13.67
CA PRO A 222 6.86 27.82 -13.93
C PRO A 222 7.25 28.58 -12.65
N VAL A 223 6.70 28.18 -11.50
CA VAL A 223 6.94 28.79 -10.19
C VAL A 223 7.25 27.74 -9.13
N TYR A 224 8.18 28.03 -8.22
CA TYR A 224 8.48 27.18 -7.08
C TYR A 224 7.93 27.78 -5.78
N PRO A 225 7.35 26.94 -4.89
CA PRO A 225 6.88 27.40 -3.58
C PRO A 225 8.06 27.77 -2.69
N VAL A 226 7.94 28.86 -1.95
CA VAL A 226 8.99 29.36 -1.06
C VAL A 226 8.37 30.07 0.14
N ILE A 227 9.00 29.93 1.30
CA ILE A 227 8.56 30.60 2.54
C ILE A 227 9.62 31.62 2.96
N TYR A 228 9.18 32.83 3.26
CA TYR A 228 10.02 33.96 3.70
C TYR A 228 9.68 34.40 5.12
N ASP A 229 10.66 34.94 5.83
CA ASP A 229 10.46 35.73 7.05
C ASP A 229 10.25 37.22 6.73
N SER A 230 10.06 38.04 7.76
CA SER A 230 9.90 39.50 7.62
C SER A 230 11.15 40.23 7.11
N ASN A 231 12.33 39.63 7.25
CA ASN A 231 13.60 40.16 6.74
C ASN A 231 13.87 39.74 5.28
N GLY A 232 13.00 38.93 4.68
CA GLY A 232 13.18 38.38 3.34
C GLY A 232 14.12 37.17 3.27
N VAL A 233 14.44 36.56 4.41
CA VAL A 233 15.21 35.31 4.50
C VAL A 233 14.32 34.14 4.08
N VAL A 234 14.84 33.26 3.23
CA VAL A 234 14.14 32.04 2.81
C VAL A 234 14.23 30.98 3.92
N LEU A 235 13.09 30.53 4.43
CA LEU A 235 12.98 29.45 5.41
C LEU A 235 13.11 28.09 4.72
N SER A 236 12.38 27.87 3.63
CA SER A 236 12.31 26.59 2.95
C SER A 236 11.87 26.76 1.49
N LEU A 237 12.21 25.75 0.68
CA LEU A 237 11.72 25.56 -0.69
C LEU A 237 10.90 24.26 -0.74
N PRO A 238 9.63 24.27 -0.27
CA PRO A 238 8.80 23.06 -0.29
C PRO A 238 8.58 22.55 -1.71
N PRO A 239 8.52 21.22 -1.95
CA PRO A 239 8.69 20.10 -1.02
C PRO A 239 10.13 19.56 -0.92
N ILE A 240 11.13 20.30 -1.41
CA ILE A 240 12.47 19.76 -1.66
C ILE A 240 13.33 19.83 -0.40
N ILE A 241 13.62 21.03 0.09
CA ILE A 241 14.61 21.22 1.15
C ILE A 241 14.35 22.51 1.95
N ASN A 242 14.77 22.50 3.20
CA ASN A 242 14.76 23.67 4.08
C ASN A 242 16.06 24.48 3.93
N GLY A 243 16.03 25.73 4.38
CA GLY A 243 17.22 26.57 4.48
C GLY A 243 18.08 26.19 5.68
N ASP A 244 19.40 26.39 5.56
CA ASP A 244 20.34 26.11 6.66
C ASP A 244 20.19 27.11 7.82
N HIS A 245 19.80 28.35 7.51
CA HIS A 245 19.63 29.43 8.49
C HIS A 245 18.67 29.08 9.64
N SER A 246 17.57 28.38 9.34
CA SER A 246 16.52 28.02 10.30
C SER A 246 16.61 26.56 10.74
N LYS A 247 17.78 25.94 10.59
CA LYS A 247 18.02 24.54 10.95
C LYS A 247 17.82 24.31 12.45
N ILE A 248 16.94 23.35 12.77
CA ILE A 248 16.76 22.86 14.13
C ILE A 248 17.99 22.08 14.60
N ASN A 249 18.33 22.23 15.88
CA ASN A 249 19.44 21.54 16.53
C ASN A 249 19.06 21.19 17.98
N LEU A 250 19.95 20.51 18.71
CA LEU A 250 19.68 20.08 20.09
C LEU A 250 19.45 21.24 21.08
N ASN A 251 19.93 22.44 20.76
CA ASN A 251 19.76 23.63 21.61
C ASN A 251 18.49 24.43 21.27
N THR A 252 17.83 24.13 20.16
CA THR A 252 16.60 24.82 19.73
C THR A 252 15.54 24.71 20.82
N LYS A 253 14.98 25.86 21.20
CA LYS A 253 13.93 25.95 22.24
C LYS A 253 12.56 26.21 21.65
N ASN A 254 12.47 26.95 20.56
CA ASN A 254 11.20 27.28 19.94
C ASN A 254 11.19 26.75 18.51
N VAL A 255 10.26 25.86 18.20
CA VAL A 255 10.15 25.24 16.88
C VAL A 255 8.92 25.79 16.17
N PHE A 256 9.14 26.45 15.05
CA PHE A 256 8.08 26.81 14.10
C PHE A 256 7.92 25.66 13.10
N ILE A 257 6.70 25.17 12.94
CA ILE A 257 6.38 24.04 12.09
C ILE A 257 5.40 24.54 11.04
N GLU A 258 5.71 24.30 9.77
CA GLU A 258 4.82 24.63 8.67
C GLU A 258 4.63 23.45 7.72
N CYS A 259 3.37 23.21 7.33
CA CYS A 259 2.99 22.16 6.41
C CYS A 259 2.38 22.78 5.16
N THR A 260 3.09 22.74 4.03
CA THR A 260 2.55 23.16 2.72
C THR A 260 1.91 22.00 2.00
N ALA A 261 0.81 22.22 1.28
CA ALA A 261 0.02 21.12 0.75
C ALA A 261 -0.80 21.45 -0.49
N THR A 262 -1.12 20.39 -1.23
CA THR A 262 -2.21 20.37 -2.22
C THR A 262 -3.54 19.93 -1.60
N ASP A 263 -3.48 19.24 -0.45
CA ASP A 263 -4.64 18.76 0.31
C ASP A 263 -4.63 19.36 1.73
N LEU A 264 -5.56 20.28 1.99
CA LEU A 264 -5.68 20.97 3.27
C LEU A 264 -6.00 20.02 4.43
N THR A 265 -6.85 19.01 4.21
CA THR A 265 -7.24 18.11 5.30
C THR A 265 -6.05 17.28 5.76
N LYS A 266 -5.24 16.76 4.82
CA LYS A 266 -4.01 16.04 5.16
C LYS A 266 -2.98 16.94 5.82
N ALA A 267 -2.87 18.21 5.41
CA ALA A 267 -1.96 19.16 6.04
C ALA A 267 -2.30 19.37 7.51
N ARG A 268 -3.59 19.51 7.83
CA ARG A 268 -4.10 19.59 9.22
C ARG A 268 -3.78 18.34 10.00
N VAL A 269 -4.07 17.16 9.46
CA VAL A 269 -3.77 15.86 10.11
C VAL A 269 -2.28 15.74 10.45
N VAL A 270 -1.42 16.06 9.49
CA VAL A 270 0.03 15.97 9.66
C VAL A 270 0.54 16.95 10.71
N LEU A 271 0.05 18.20 10.67
CA LEU A 271 0.41 19.21 11.66
C LEU A 271 -0.05 18.78 13.06
N ASP A 272 -1.32 18.42 13.22
CA ASP A 272 -1.92 18.01 14.48
C ASP A 272 -1.19 16.78 15.07
N THR A 273 -0.87 15.78 14.23
CA THR A 273 -0.12 14.60 14.66
C THR A 273 1.27 14.98 15.19
N LEU A 274 2.05 15.77 14.42
CA LEU A 274 3.41 16.15 14.79
C LEU A 274 3.44 16.97 16.10
N VAL A 275 2.56 17.97 16.22
CA VAL A 275 2.52 18.83 17.41
C VAL A 275 2.00 18.09 18.63
N CYS A 276 1.01 17.19 18.48
CA CYS A 276 0.51 16.40 19.60
C CYS A 276 1.60 15.51 20.18
N MET A 277 2.34 14.77 19.35
CA MET A 277 3.38 13.84 19.82
C MET A 277 4.51 14.57 20.57
N PHE A 278 4.97 15.70 20.05
CA PHE A 278 6.12 16.40 20.61
C PHE A 278 5.81 17.49 21.62
N SER A 279 4.54 17.88 21.75
CA SER A 279 4.09 18.77 22.85
C SER A 279 4.34 18.19 24.24
N ALA A 280 4.54 16.88 24.37
CA ALA A 280 4.94 16.23 25.63
C ALA A 280 6.30 16.71 26.16
N HIS A 281 7.19 17.16 25.27
CA HIS A 281 8.54 17.64 25.61
C HIS A 281 8.62 19.16 25.82
N CYS A 282 7.49 19.88 25.76
CA CYS A 282 7.41 21.31 26.04
C CYS A 282 7.41 21.57 27.54
N ALA A 283 7.93 22.73 27.97
CA ALA A 283 7.94 23.13 29.38
C ALA A 283 6.55 23.09 30.06
N LYS A 284 5.49 23.37 29.29
CA LYS A 284 4.10 23.03 29.63
C LYS A 284 3.67 21.86 28.74
N PRO A 285 3.64 20.62 29.25
CA PRO A 285 3.31 19.46 28.45
C PRO A 285 1.93 19.57 27.79
N TYR A 286 1.79 19.04 26.58
CA TYR A 286 0.53 18.98 25.82
C TYR A 286 -0.08 20.34 25.47
N THR A 287 0.76 21.38 25.41
CA THR A 287 0.37 22.73 24.96
C THR A 287 1.05 23.09 23.65
N VAL A 288 0.31 23.72 22.74
CA VAL A 288 0.81 24.18 21.44
C VAL A 288 0.40 25.63 21.23
N GLU A 289 1.34 26.49 20.84
CA GLU A 289 1.03 27.87 20.50
C GLU A 289 0.42 27.94 19.09
N TYR A 290 -0.76 28.54 18.97
CA TYR A 290 -1.44 28.65 17.68
C TYR A 290 -0.80 29.73 16.78
N CYS A 291 -0.88 29.52 15.47
CA CYS A 291 -0.49 30.47 14.44
C CYS A 291 -1.71 30.94 13.65
N ASP A 292 -1.73 32.22 13.31
CA ASP A 292 -2.74 32.79 12.41
C ASP A 292 -2.27 32.58 10.97
N VAL A 293 -2.97 31.74 10.22
CA VAL A 293 -2.70 31.52 8.79
C VAL A 293 -3.69 32.33 7.97
N VAL A 294 -3.17 33.27 7.19
CA VAL A 294 -3.96 34.11 6.29
C VAL A 294 -3.99 33.44 4.92
N SER A 295 -5.15 33.00 4.48
CA SER A 295 -5.34 32.36 3.17
C SER A 295 -5.16 33.36 2.02
N ALA A 296 -5.04 32.85 0.80
CA ALA A 296 -4.97 33.69 -0.40
C ALA A 296 -6.24 34.52 -0.66
N SER A 297 -7.37 34.18 -0.03
CA SER A 297 -8.61 34.97 -0.05
C SER A 297 -8.65 36.08 1.02
N GLY A 298 -7.68 36.11 1.93
CA GLY A 298 -7.62 37.06 3.05
C GLY A 298 -8.31 36.59 4.33
N GLU A 299 -8.83 35.36 4.35
CA GLU A 299 -9.41 34.77 5.57
C GLU A 299 -8.30 34.32 6.53
N THR A 300 -8.46 34.60 7.81
CA THR A 300 -7.51 34.17 8.84
C THR A 300 -8.07 32.97 9.59
N HIS A 301 -7.30 31.88 9.64
CA HIS A 301 -7.65 30.64 10.34
C HIS A 301 -6.56 30.31 11.36
N GLN A 302 -6.95 29.82 12.54
CA GLN A 302 -6.01 29.47 13.62
C GLN A 302 -5.67 27.99 13.60
N TYR A 303 -4.39 27.68 13.46
CA TYR A 303 -3.86 26.32 13.48
C TYR A 303 -2.90 26.13 14.66
N PRO A 304 -2.77 24.92 15.21
CA PRO A 304 -3.51 23.69 14.88
C PRO A 304 -4.98 23.73 15.35
N ASP A 305 -5.81 22.82 14.85
CA ASP A 305 -7.25 22.75 15.21
C ASP A 305 -7.41 22.19 16.63
N LEU A 306 -6.76 21.05 16.93
CA LEU A 306 -6.72 20.32 18.21
C LEU A 306 -8.09 20.10 18.89
N GLN A 307 -9.15 19.99 18.08
CA GLN A 307 -10.49 19.78 18.59
C GLN A 307 -10.74 18.30 18.95
N PHE A 308 -11.19 18.05 20.16
CA PHE A 308 -11.75 16.75 20.55
C PHE A 308 -13.19 16.66 20.02
N ARG A 309 -13.42 15.77 19.06
CA ARG A 309 -14.76 15.53 18.52
C ARG A 309 -15.55 14.68 19.50
N ARG A 310 -16.85 14.96 19.66
CA ARG A 310 -17.71 14.18 20.56
C ARG A 310 -18.64 13.32 19.73
N GLU A 311 -18.61 12.03 20.00
CA GLU A 311 -19.46 11.02 19.40
C GLU A 311 -20.25 10.30 20.48
N THR A 312 -21.48 9.91 20.15
CA THR A 312 -22.36 9.19 21.09
C THR A 312 -22.66 7.81 20.54
N ILE A 313 -22.38 6.78 21.34
CA ILE A 313 -22.64 5.39 20.97
C ILE A 313 -23.63 4.71 21.93
N SER A 314 -24.36 3.72 21.39
CA SER A 314 -25.23 2.83 22.16
C SER A 314 -24.48 1.58 22.60
N VAL A 315 -24.60 1.23 23.87
CA VAL A 315 -23.96 0.04 24.47
C VAL A 315 -24.59 -1.22 23.90
N ALA A 316 -25.92 -1.29 23.80
CA ALA A 316 -26.66 -2.41 23.24
C ALA A 316 -26.25 -2.69 21.79
N LYS A 317 -26.12 -1.63 20.97
CA LYS A 317 -25.65 -1.78 19.58
C LYS A 317 -24.20 -2.26 19.51
N THR A 318 -23.34 -1.76 20.39
CA THR A 318 -21.92 -2.16 20.47
C THR A 318 -21.80 -3.65 20.84
N ASN A 319 -22.50 -4.08 21.90
CA ASN A 319 -22.58 -5.48 22.32
C ASN A 319 -23.09 -6.39 21.20
N ALA A 320 -24.15 -5.99 20.49
CA ALA A 320 -24.73 -6.77 19.40
C ALA A 320 -23.79 -6.92 18.19
N ILE A 321 -23.00 -5.89 17.86
CA ILE A 321 -22.06 -5.92 16.74
C ILE A 321 -20.82 -6.75 17.08
N ILE A 322 -20.26 -6.57 18.27
CA ILE A 322 -19.03 -7.27 18.69
C ILE A 322 -19.34 -8.72 19.10
N GLY A 323 -20.54 -9.00 19.62
CA GLY A 323 -20.92 -10.30 20.16
C GLY A 323 -20.48 -10.51 21.61
N ILE A 324 -20.52 -9.44 22.43
CA ILE A 324 -20.21 -9.46 23.86
C ILE A 324 -21.43 -8.96 24.67
N ASP A 325 -21.38 -9.11 25.99
CA ASP A 325 -22.44 -8.64 26.90
C ASP A 325 -21.82 -7.87 28.09
N GLU A 326 -21.29 -6.68 27.79
CA GLU A 326 -20.67 -5.83 28.81
C GLU A 326 -21.60 -4.69 29.22
N PRO A 327 -21.74 -4.39 30.53
CA PRO A 327 -22.52 -3.26 31.00
C PRO A 327 -21.83 -1.94 30.63
N ALA A 328 -22.62 -0.86 30.54
CA ALA A 328 -22.15 0.47 30.15
C ALA A 328 -20.94 0.97 30.96
N GLU A 329 -20.93 0.72 32.27
CA GLU A 329 -19.83 1.13 33.15
C GLU A 329 -18.52 0.41 32.79
N GLN A 330 -18.59 -0.90 32.54
CA GLN A 330 -17.41 -1.70 32.21
C GLN A 330 -16.93 -1.39 30.79
N MET A 331 -17.85 -1.19 29.84
CA MET A 331 -17.52 -0.75 28.49
C MET A 331 -16.84 0.63 28.48
N ALA A 332 -17.33 1.58 29.29
CA ALA A 332 -16.68 2.87 29.46
C ALA A 332 -15.27 2.72 30.05
N LYS A 333 -15.05 1.84 31.04
CA LYS A 333 -13.72 1.54 31.59
C LYS A 333 -12.78 0.95 30.54
N LEU A 334 -13.28 0.02 29.71
CA LEU A 334 -12.51 -0.56 28.61
C LEU A 334 -12.13 0.52 27.59
N LEU A 335 -13.10 1.33 27.14
CA LEU A 335 -12.86 2.34 26.12
C LEU A 335 -11.94 3.46 26.62
N ASN A 336 -11.98 3.82 27.91
CA ASN A 336 -11.01 4.76 28.52
C ASN A 336 -9.54 4.32 28.43
N ARG A 337 -9.26 3.05 28.11
CA ARG A 337 -7.91 2.56 27.81
C ARG A 337 -7.43 2.95 26.40
N LEU A 338 -8.28 3.54 25.57
CA LEU A 338 -7.96 3.96 24.21
C LEU A 338 -8.43 5.38 23.89
N LEU A 339 -9.64 5.73 24.35
CA LEU A 339 -10.33 6.98 24.08
C LEU A 339 -11.01 7.51 25.36
N PRO A 340 -10.87 8.81 25.69
CA PRO A 340 -11.60 9.39 26.80
C PRO A 340 -13.12 9.18 26.63
N THR A 341 -13.73 8.51 27.60
CA THR A 341 -15.13 8.07 27.49
C THR A 341 -15.89 8.33 28.78
N LYS A 342 -17.10 8.87 28.67
CA LYS A 342 -18.00 9.11 29.79
C LYS A 342 -19.35 8.43 29.56
N GLN A 343 -19.84 7.73 30.58
CA GLN A 343 -21.21 7.25 30.59
C GLN A 343 -22.17 8.42 30.85
N THR A 344 -23.12 8.63 29.94
CA THR A 344 -24.14 9.70 30.03
C THR A 344 -25.55 9.15 30.30
N GLY A 345 -25.75 7.84 30.11
CA GLY A 345 -27.01 7.15 30.41
C GLY A 345 -26.83 5.64 30.61
N PRO A 346 -27.91 4.88 30.81
CA PRO A 346 -27.84 3.43 30.99
C PRO A 346 -27.38 2.68 29.73
N ASP A 347 -27.70 3.19 28.54
CA ASP A 347 -27.30 2.61 27.24
C ASP A 347 -26.39 3.53 26.42
N THR A 348 -25.93 4.65 26.99
CA THR A 348 -25.30 5.72 26.21
C THR A 348 -23.94 6.09 26.75
N LEU A 349 -22.93 6.03 25.87
CA LEU A 349 -21.57 6.50 26.13
C LEU A 349 -21.26 7.69 25.21
N GLU A 350 -20.73 8.75 25.80
CA GLU A 350 -20.12 9.87 25.09
C GLU A 350 -18.62 9.64 25.01
N VAL A 351 -18.08 9.63 23.80
CA VAL A 351 -16.67 9.36 23.50
C VAL A 351 -16.06 10.64 22.94
N GLU A 352 -14.98 11.11 23.57
CA GLU A 352 -14.19 12.22 23.03
C GLU A 352 -13.10 11.65 22.13
N VAL A 353 -13.26 11.80 20.81
CA VAL A 353 -12.26 11.41 19.80
C VAL A 353 -11.14 12.45 19.79
N PRO A 354 -9.91 12.08 20.19
CA PRO A 354 -8.78 13.00 20.25
C PRO A 354 -8.34 13.48 18.86
N PRO A 355 -7.69 14.66 18.77
CA PRO A 355 -7.14 15.15 17.52
C PRO A 355 -6.03 14.27 16.94
N THR A 356 -5.50 13.30 17.69
CA THR A 356 -4.53 12.32 17.19
C THR A 356 -5.18 11.16 16.44
N ARG A 357 -6.48 10.91 16.66
CA ARG A 357 -7.24 9.77 16.09
C ARG A 357 -8.05 10.21 14.87
N HIS A 358 -7.34 10.46 13.78
CA HIS A 358 -7.94 10.82 12.49
C HIS A 358 -8.53 9.62 11.73
N ASP A 359 -8.24 8.40 12.18
CA ASP A 359 -8.85 7.14 11.71
C ASP A 359 -10.32 7.01 12.08
N MET A 360 -10.78 7.69 13.15
CA MET A 360 -12.16 7.66 13.62
C MET A 360 -13.08 8.47 12.71
N LEU A 361 -13.77 7.80 11.79
CA LEU A 361 -14.69 8.40 10.83
C LEU A 361 -16.15 7.97 11.05
N HIS A 362 -16.37 6.83 11.70
CA HIS A 362 -17.67 6.26 11.95
C HIS A 362 -17.74 5.63 13.35
N ALA A 363 -18.96 5.45 13.89
CA ALA A 363 -19.17 4.76 15.16
C ALA A 363 -18.62 3.32 15.17
N CYS A 364 -18.43 2.70 13.99
CA CYS A 364 -17.82 1.38 13.88
C CYS A 364 -16.35 1.36 14.30
N ASP A 365 -15.62 2.45 14.09
CA ASP A 365 -14.21 2.55 14.50
C ASP A 365 -14.14 2.57 16.04
N ILE A 366 -15.13 3.18 16.70
CA ILE A 366 -15.26 3.12 18.17
C ILE A 366 -15.58 1.68 18.62
N TYR A 367 -16.43 0.95 17.90
CA TYR A 367 -16.72 -0.46 18.21
C TYR A 367 -15.49 -1.35 18.05
N GLU A 368 -14.62 -1.07 17.07
CA GLU A 368 -13.32 -1.72 16.91
C GLU A 368 -12.44 -1.49 18.16
N ASP A 369 -12.30 -0.24 18.60
CA ASP A 369 -11.53 0.08 19.81
C ASP A 369 -12.11 -0.62 21.06
N VAL A 370 -13.43 -0.73 21.20
CA VAL A 370 -14.05 -1.53 22.28
C VAL A 370 -13.61 -3.00 22.19
N ALA A 371 -13.61 -3.59 20.99
CA ALA A 371 -13.19 -4.98 20.79
C ALA A 371 -11.69 -5.18 21.08
N ILE A 372 -10.83 -4.23 20.70
CA ILE A 372 -9.40 -4.24 21.04
C ILE A 372 -9.20 -4.16 22.56
N ALA A 373 -9.86 -3.22 23.22
CA ALA A 373 -9.76 -3.05 24.67
C ALA A 373 -10.28 -4.26 25.46
N TYR A 374 -11.33 -4.91 24.96
CA TYR A 374 -11.86 -6.16 25.50
C TYR A 374 -10.89 -7.34 25.27
N GLY A 375 -10.27 -7.38 24.09
CA GLY A 375 -9.37 -8.43 23.62
C GLY A 375 -10.11 -9.47 22.79
N TYR A 376 -9.77 -9.56 21.49
CA TYR A 376 -10.43 -10.44 20.52
C TYR A 376 -10.54 -11.90 20.97
N ASN A 377 -9.50 -12.43 21.63
CA ASN A 377 -9.48 -13.81 22.11
C ASN A 377 -10.50 -14.12 23.22
N ARG A 378 -11.07 -13.09 23.85
CA ARG A 378 -12.11 -13.24 24.87
C ARG A 378 -13.53 -13.24 24.29
N VAL A 379 -13.68 -12.78 23.05
CA VAL A 379 -14.99 -12.75 22.39
C VAL A 379 -15.47 -14.18 22.15
N PRO A 380 -16.67 -14.56 22.61
CA PRO A 380 -17.17 -15.92 22.46
C PRO A 380 -17.41 -16.23 20.98
N LYS A 381 -16.82 -17.34 20.50
CA LYS A 381 -17.04 -17.82 19.13
C LYS A 381 -18.47 -18.36 19.01
N THR A 382 -19.27 -17.75 18.15
CA THR A 382 -20.65 -18.18 17.87
C THR A 382 -20.80 -18.60 16.41
N LEU A 383 -21.78 -19.46 16.14
CA LEU A 383 -22.17 -19.80 14.77
C LEU A 383 -23.36 -18.93 14.35
N PRO A 384 -23.37 -18.41 13.11
CA PRO A 384 -24.52 -17.66 12.62
C PRO A 384 -25.77 -18.57 12.58
N ALA A 385 -26.89 -18.09 13.10
CA ALA A 385 -28.13 -18.87 13.21
C ALA A 385 -28.85 -19.14 11.87
N LYS A 386 -28.29 -18.68 10.74
CA LYS A 386 -28.90 -18.81 9.42
C LYS A 386 -28.27 -19.99 8.68
N MET A 387 -29.10 -20.96 8.32
CA MET A 387 -28.70 -22.03 7.41
C MET A 387 -28.84 -21.57 5.97
N HIS A 388 -27.82 -21.85 5.16
CA HIS A 388 -27.80 -21.55 3.73
C HIS A 388 -27.59 -22.86 2.96
N ILE A 389 -28.34 -23.05 1.86
CA ILE A 389 -28.12 -24.17 0.95
C ILE A 389 -27.07 -23.73 -0.07
N ALA A 390 -25.92 -24.41 -0.09
CA ALA A 390 -24.86 -24.12 -1.04
C ALA A 390 -25.23 -24.58 -2.46
N LYS A 391 -24.85 -23.80 -3.47
CA LYS A 391 -24.95 -24.18 -4.89
C LYS A 391 -23.60 -23.94 -5.56
N GLN A 392 -23.09 -24.95 -6.26
CA GLN A 392 -21.87 -24.81 -7.05
C GLN A 392 -22.16 -24.00 -8.31
N TYR A 393 -21.18 -23.21 -8.76
CA TYR A 393 -21.26 -22.56 -10.06
C TYR A 393 -21.16 -23.64 -11.16
N PRO A 394 -22.14 -23.76 -12.07
CA PRO A 394 -22.20 -24.87 -13.04
C PRO A 394 -20.91 -25.09 -13.84
N LEU A 395 -20.28 -24.01 -14.31
CA LEU A 395 -19.02 -24.07 -15.06
C LEU A 395 -17.87 -24.66 -14.24
N ASN A 396 -17.74 -24.28 -12.96
CA ASN A 396 -16.71 -24.84 -12.09
C ASN A 396 -16.99 -26.32 -11.75
N LYS A 397 -18.26 -26.68 -11.53
CA LYS A 397 -18.64 -28.08 -11.32
C LYS A 397 -18.25 -28.94 -12.52
N LEU A 398 -18.56 -28.48 -13.74
CA LEU A 398 -18.18 -29.18 -14.97
C LEU A 398 -16.65 -29.23 -15.13
N THR A 399 -15.96 -28.14 -14.78
CA THR A 399 -14.49 -28.06 -14.81
C THR A 399 -13.86 -29.15 -13.94
N GLU A 400 -14.29 -29.31 -12.68
CA GLU A 400 -13.75 -30.35 -11.80
C GLU A 400 -14.04 -31.76 -12.33
N GLN A 401 -15.25 -31.99 -12.86
CA GLN A 401 -15.61 -33.28 -13.46
C GLN A 401 -14.71 -33.61 -14.66
N LEU A 402 -14.44 -32.64 -15.54
CA LEU A 402 -13.55 -32.84 -16.68
C LEU A 402 -12.10 -33.05 -16.26
N ARG A 403 -11.59 -32.31 -15.27
CA ARG A 403 -10.22 -32.51 -14.77
C ARG A 403 -9.99 -33.93 -14.28
N GLU A 404 -10.90 -34.46 -13.48
CA GLU A 404 -10.81 -35.83 -12.97
C GLU A 404 -10.77 -36.85 -14.13
N GLN A 405 -11.64 -36.67 -15.12
CA GLN A 405 -11.73 -37.59 -16.24
C GLN A 405 -10.51 -37.51 -17.19
N ILE A 406 -9.96 -36.32 -17.43
CA ILE A 406 -8.75 -36.16 -18.25
C ILE A 406 -7.53 -36.74 -17.51
N ALA A 407 -7.47 -36.59 -16.18
CA ALA A 407 -6.46 -37.24 -15.35
C ALA A 407 -6.56 -38.78 -15.43
N GLN A 408 -7.77 -39.34 -15.37
CA GLN A 408 -8.01 -40.78 -15.56
C GLN A 408 -7.64 -41.27 -16.98
N ALA A 409 -7.65 -40.39 -17.98
CA ALA A 409 -7.15 -40.68 -19.33
C ALA A 409 -5.60 -40.67 -19.42
N GLY A 410 -4.90 -40.46 -18.31
CA GLY A 410 -3.43 -40.52 -18.22
C GLY A 410 -2.72 -39.23 -18.60
N PHE A 411 -3.42 -38.09 -18.58
CA PHE A 411 -2.82 -36.76 -18.70
C PHE A 411 -2.55 -36.17 -17.31
N THR A 412 -1.52 -35.36 -17.18
CA THR A 412 -1.16 -34.68 -15.93
C THR A 412 -1.49 -33.20 -16.01
N GLU A 413 -2.18 -32.68 -15.00
CA GLU A 413 -2.59 -31.27 -15.00
C GLU A 413 -1.38 -30.34 -14.78
N GLY A 414 -1.29 -29.28 -15.59
CA GLY A 414 -0.37 -28.17 -15.41
C GLY A 414 -1.09 -26.94 -14.85
N LEU A 415 -0.34 -26.12 -14.11
CA LEU A 415 -0.81 -24.83 -13.61
C LEU A 415 0.08 -23.73 -14.18
N THR A 416 -0.31 -23.15 -15.31
CA THR A 416 0.49 -22.16 -16.01
C THR A 416 0.16 -20.73 -15.56
N PHE A 417 1.10 -19.80 -15.74
CA PHE A 417 0.86 -18.40 -15.44
C PHE A 417 -0.17 -17.80 -16.40
N THR A 418 -1.08 -16.99 -15.85
CA THR A 418 -2.07 -16.24 -16.63
C THR A 418 -1.43 -15.10 -17.44
N LEU A 419 -0.29 -14.59 -16.99
CA LEU A 419 0.49 -13.56 -17.67
C LEU A 419 1.63 -14.17 -18.48
N CYS A 420 1.87 -13.64 -19.67
CA CYS A 420 2.93 -14.09 -20.56
C CYS A 420 3.54 -12.93 -21.36
N ALA A 421 4.63 -13.23 -22.08
CA ALA A 421 5.25 -12.26 -22.99
C ALA A 421 4.39 -12.12 -24.25
N ARG A 422 4.47 -10.96 -24.91
CA ARG A 422 3.77 -10.73 -26.20
C ARG A 422 4.13 -11.80 -27.22
N ASP A 423 5.40 -12.17 -27.27
CA ASP A 423 5.91 -13.14 -28.24
C ASP A 423 5.36 -14.56 -28.00
N ASP A 424 4.97 -14.90 -26.76
CA ASP A 424 4.47 -16.25 -26.45
C ASP A 424 3.11 -16.53 -27.10
N ILE A 425 2.23 -15.53 -27.23
CA ILE A 425 0.94 -15.69 -27.91
C ILE A 425 0.97 -15.19 -29.37
N GLY A 426 1.97 -14.38 -29.73
CA GLY A 426 2.18 -13.85 -31.08
C GLY A 426 3.22 -14.65 -31.85
N ALA A 427 4.44 -14.09 -31.95
CA ALA A 427 5.48 -14.57 -32.85
C ALA A 427 5.84 -16.05 -32.68
N LYS A 428 5.95 -16.56 -31.45
CA LYS A 428 6.29 -17.98 -31.20
C LYS A 428 5.16 -18.94 -31.61
N MET A 429 3.92 -18.46 -31.69
CA MET A 429 2.77 -19.21 -32.18
C MET A 429 2.50 -18.95 -33.67
N ASN A 430 3.46 -18.35 -34.40
CA ASN A 430 3.30 -17.90 -35.79
C ASN A 430 2.07 -17.00 -36.01
N ALA A 431 1.66 -16.24 -34.99
CA ALA A 431 0.50 -15.35 -35.02
C ALA A 431 0.93 -13.88 -34.94
N ASN A 432 0.18 -13.00 -35.60
CA ASN A 432 0.36 -11.56 -35.44
C ASN A 432 -0.43 -11.07 -34.22
N ILE A 433 0.29 -10.60 -33.19
CA ILE A 433 -0.33 -10.17 -31.93
C ILE A 433 -1.35 -9.03 -32.12
N GLU A 434 -1.14 -8.13 -33.09
CA GLU A 434 -2.04 -7.00 -33.34
C GLU A 434 -3.42 -7.44 -33.91
N GLN A 435 -3.51 -8.69 -34.37
CA GLN A 435 -4.76 -9.29 -34.85
C GLN A 435 -5.43 -10.17 -33.79
N LEU A 436 -4.75 -10.42 -32.67
CA LEU A 436 -5.31 -11.20 -31.56
C LEU A 436 -6.09 -10.28 -30.62
N PRO A 437 -7.20 -10.75 -30.04
CA PRO A 437 -7.90 -10.01 -28.98
C PRO A 437 -7.14 -10.12 -27.65
N ALA A 438 -5.88 -9.70 -27.61
CA ALA A 438 -5.01 -9.78 -26.44
C ALA A 438 -5.16 -8.53 -25.54
N VAL A 439 -5.11 -8.74 -24.22
CA VAL A 439 -5.13 -7.65 -23.23
C VAL A 439 -3.71 -7.33 -22.78
N HIS A 440 -3.32 -6.06 -22.88
CA HIS A 440 -1.96 -5.57 -22.60
C HIS A 440 -1.85 -4.91 -21.22
N ILE A 441 -0.74 -5.20 -20.53
CA ILE A 441 -0.38 -4.56 -19.25
C ILE A 441 0.44 -3.31 -19.57
N ALA A 442 0.05 -2.16 -19.02
CA ALA A 442 0.64 -0.86 -19.34
C ALA A 442 2.12 -0.72 -18.89
N ASN A 443 2.43 -1.09 -17.66
CA ASN A 443 3.78 -0.95 -17.06
C ASN A 443 4.26 -2.28 -16.46
N PRO A 444 4.59 -3.28 -17.29
CA PRO A 444 5.00 -4.59 -16.81
C PRO A 444 6.42 -4.52 -16.22
N LYS A 445 6.63 -5.16 -15.06
CA LYS A 445 7.95 -5.20 -14.40
C LYS A 445 8.97 -6.05 -15.17
N THR A 446 8.50 -7.09 -15.85
CA THR A 446 9.31 -8.03 -16.63
C THR A 446 8.66 -8.25 -17.99
N LEU A 447 9.45 -8.68 -18.98
CA LEU A 447 8.93 -9.02 -20.31
C LEU A 447 7.92 -10.17 -20.28
N GLU A 448 7.99 -11.03 -19.27
CA GLU A 448 7.09 -12.18 -19.11
C GLU A 448 5.67 -11.79 -18.67
N PHE A 449 5.43 -10.53 -18.30
CA PHE A 449 4.13 -10.05 -17.81
C PHE A 449 3.55 -8.93 -18.68
N GLN A 450 3.76 -9.00 -20.00
CA GLN A 450 3.29 -7.96 -20.92
C GLN A 450 1.81 -8.11 -21.32
N VAL A 451 1.32 -9.34 -21.40
CA VAL A 451 -0.04 -9.64 -21.85
C VAL A 451 -0.68 -10.74 -21.02
N VAL A 452 -2.01 -10.75 -21.02
CA VAL A 452 -2.78 -11.86 -20.47
C VAL A 452 -2.94 -12.95 -21.53
N ARG A 453 -2.81 -14.21 -21.15
CA ARG A 453 -2.89 -15.35 -22.08
C ARG A 453 -4.23 -15.40 -22.83
N THR A 454 -4.16 -15.61 -24.15
CA THR A 454 -5.32 -15.80 -25.04
C THR A 454 -5.55 -17.28 -25.38
N THR A 455 -4.59 -18.14 -25.03
CA THR A 455 -4.56 -19.60 -25.22
C THR A 455 -3.70 -20.22 -24.12
N LEU A 456 -3.98 -21.47 -23.75
CA LEU A 456 -3.24 -22.23 -22.75
C LEU A 456 -1.99 -22.94 -23.33
N ILE A 457 -1.90 -23.04 -24.65
CA ILE A 457 -0.83 -23.77 -25.36
C ILE A 457 0.57 -23.28 -24.98
N PRO A 458 0.89 -21.96 -25.00
CA PRO A 458 2.23 -21.48 -24.69
C PRO A 458 2.69 -21.85 -23.28
N GLY A 459 1.78 -21.82 -22.31
CA GLY A 459 2.06 -22.22 -20.93
C GLY A 459 2.46 -23.69 -20.86
N LEU A 460 1.67 -24.57 -21.49
CA LEU A 460 1.97 -26.00 -21.52
C LEU A 460 3.27 -26.31 -22.27
N LEU A 461 3.57 -25.60 -23.36
CA LEU A 461 4.84 -25.75 -24.10
C LEU A 461 6.04 -25.33 -23.26
N LYS A 462 5.94 -24.22 -22.51
CA LYS A 462 6.99 -23.83 -21.54
C LYS A 462 7.18 -24.88 -20.45
N THR A 463 6.09 -25.48 -19.97
CA THR A 463 6.17 -26.59 -19.00
C THR A 463 6.89 -27.79 -19.59
N LEU A 464 6.61 -28.17 -20.85
CA LEU A 464 7.36 -29.22 -21.55
C LEU A 464 8.84 -28.85 -21.70
N ALA A 465 9.14 -27.60 -22.05
CA ALA A 465 10.49 -27.10 -22.21
C ALA A 465 11.29 -27.15 -20.90
N ALA A 466 10.68 -26.83 -19.75
CA ALA A 466 11.30 -26.97 -18.44
C ALA A 466 11.51 -28.44 -18.02
N ASN A 467 10.69 -29.36 -18.54
CA ASN A 467 10.67 -30.77 -18.15
C ASN A 467 11.25 -31.73 -19.21
N ARG A 468 12.12 -31.25 -20.12
CA ARG A 468 12.74 -32.08 -21.18
C ARG A 468 13.48 -33.33 -20.70
N LYS A 469 13.90 -33.37 -19.44
CA LYS A 469 14.60 -34.52 -18.83
C LYS A 469 13.66 -35.66 -18.45
N MET A 470 12.34 -35.42 -18.42
CA MET A 470 11.35 -36.42 -18.05
C MET A 470 11.17 -37.47 -19.15
N PRO A 471 10.86 -38.73 -18.80
CA PRO A 471 10.65 -39.78 -19.77
C PRO A 471 9.42 -39.49 -20.64
N LEU A 472 9.54 -39.76 -21.94
CA LEU A 472 8.42 -39.70 -22.88
C LEU A 472 7.54 -40.96 -22.76
N PRO A 473 6.22 -40.87 -23.04
CA PRO A 473 5.47 -39.68 -23.47
C PRO A 473 5.12 -38.72 -22.34
N LEU A 474 5.16 -37.41 -22.62
CA LEU A 474 4.64 -36.37 -21.73
C LEU A 474 3.25 -35.96 -22.19
N LYS A 475 2.24 -36.21 -21.35
CA LYS A 475 0.85 -35.87 -21.58
C LYS A 475 0.42 -34.84 -20.55
N LEU A 476 0.29 -33.59 -20.96
CA LEU A 476 -0.11 -32.49 -20.06
C LEU A 476 -1.46 -31.95 -20.46
N PHE A 477 -2.23 -31.47 -19.50
CA PHE A 477 -3.46 -30.73 -19.77
C PHE A 477 -3.64 -29.59 -18.78
N GLU A 478 -4.51 -28.65 -19.10
CA GLU A 478 -4.94 -27.58 -18.21
C GLU A 478 -6.39 -27.22 -18.54
N VAL A 479 -7.21 -27.03 -17.50
CA VAL A 479 -8.57 -26.50 -17.64
C VAL A 479 -8.67 -25.19 -16.88
N SER A 480 -8.58 -24.08 -17.60
CA SER A 480 -8.44 -22.74 -17.02
C SER A 480 -8.91 -21.62 -17.93
N ASP A 481 -8.98 -20.42 -17.38
CA ASP A 481 -9.44 -19.23 -18.08
C ASP A 481 -8.34 -18.61 -18.96
N VAL A 482 -8.74 -18.18 -20.16
CA VAL A 482 -8.01 -17.24 -21.00
C VAL A 482 -8.76 -15.91 -21.04
N VAL A 483 -8.06 -14.81 -21.33
CA VAL A 483 -8.67 -13.49 -21.41
C VAL A 483 -8.64 -12.99 -22.84
N LEU A 484 -9.81 -12.59 -23.35
CA LEU A 484 -9.95 -11.99 -24.66
C LEU A 484 -10.49 -10.56 -24.53
N ALA A 485 -9.95 -9.64 -25.31
CA ALA A 485 -10.51 -8.31 -25.46
C ALA A 485 -11.92 -8.39 -26.06
N ASP A 486 -12.89 -7.74 -25.42
CA ASP A 486 -14.29 -7.72 -25.85
C ASP A 486 -14.90 -6.35 -25.56
N THR A 487 -15.17 -5.60 -26.63
CA THR A 487 -15.75 -4.25 -26.54
C THR A 487 -17.19 -4.24 -26.04
N LYS A 488 -17.86 -5.40 -25.99
CA LYS A 488 -19.22 -5.53 -25.43
C LYS A 488 -19.22 -5.74 -23.92
N SER A 489 -18.10 -6.15 -23.34
CA SER A 489 -17.94 -6.32 -21.91
C SER A 489 -17.74 -4.97 -21.23
N GLU A 490 -18.33 -4.77 -20.04
CA GLU A 490 -18.20 -3.54 -19.26
C GLU A 490 -16.72 -3.17 -19.00
N VAL A 491 -15.89 -4.17 -18.74
CA VAL A 491 -14.46 -4.00 -18.46
C VAL A 491 -13.58 -4.04 -19.71
N GLY A 492 -14.18 -4.17 -20.91
CA GLY A 492 -13.46 -4.25 -22.19
C GLY A 492 -12.76 -5.60 -22.46
N ALA A 493 -12.96 -6.59 -21.60
CA ALA A 493 -12.41 -7.93 -21.72
C ALA A 493 -13.35 -8.98 -21.12
N LYS A 494 -13.21 -10.24 -21.53
CA LYS A 494 -13.94 -11.39 -20.98
C LYS A 494 -13.01 -12.56 -20.73
N ASN A 495 -13.35 -13.37 -19.73
CA ASN A 495 -12.72 -14.67 -19.50
C ASN A 495 -13.46 -15.73 -20.33
N GLU A 496 -12.72 -16.70 -20.85
CA GLU A 496 -13.27 -17.92 -21.45
C GLU A 496 -12.58 -19.15 -20.84
N ARG A 497 -13.35 -20.08 -20.27
CA ARG A 497 -12.83 -21.34 -19.74
C ARG A 497 -12.50 -22.29 -20.89
N ARG A 498 -11.22 -22.64 -21.02
CA ARG A 498 -10.73 -23.58 -22.04
C ARG A 498 -10.19 -24.85 -21.42
N VAL A 499 -10.37 -25.95 -22.14
CA VAL A 499 -9.68 -27.21 -21.92
C VAL A 499 -8.58 -27.30 -22.96
N CYS A 500 -7.33 -27.43 -22.53
CA CYS A 500 -6.19 -27.62 -23.41
C CYS A 500 -5.41 -28.86 -22.98
N ALA A 501 -5.02 -29.70 -23.94
CA ALA A 501 -4.18 -30.87 -23.69
C ALA A 501 -3.11 -31.02 -24.77
N VAL A 502 -1.91 -31.41 -24.37
CA VAL A 502 -0.75 -31.64 -25.22
C VAL A 502 -0.20 -33.04 -25.00
N ASN A 503 0.04 -33.77 -26.09
CA ASN A 503 0.76 -35.03 -26.11
C ASN A 503 2.10 -34.82 -26.82
N CYS A 504 3.19 -35.04 -26.09
CA CYS A 504 4.56 -34.88 -26.55
C CYS A 504 5.27 -36.24 -26.51
N ASN A 505 5.68 -36.75 -27.67
CA ASN A 505 6.29 -38.07 -27.81
C ASN A 505 7.25 -38.13 -29.02
N LYS A 506 7.92 -39.26 -29.23
CA LYS A 506 8.79 -39.50 -30.41
C LYS A 506 8.02 -39.36 -31.73
N THR A 507 6.75 -39.72 -31.72
CA THR A 507 5.79 -39.48 -32.81
C THR A 507 4.76 -38.45 -32.36
N ALA A 508 4.19 -37.68 -33.30
CA ALA A 508 3.24 -36.61 -32.95
C ALA A 508 2.01 -37.14 -32.18
N GLY A 509 1.48 -38.31 -32.53
CA GLY A 509 0.35 -38.93 -31.85
C GLY A 509 -0.94 -38.10 -31.94
N PHE A 510 -1.33 -37.69 -33.15
CA PHE A 510 -2.57 -36.93 -33.38
C PHE A 510 -3.79 -37.72 -32.91
N GLU A 511 -3.77 -39.03 -33.13
CA GLU A 511 -4.77 -40.00 -32.67
C GLU A 511 -4.96 -40.02 -31.15
N VAL A 512 -3.94 -39.64 -30.36
CA VAL A 512 -4.02 -39.61 -28.90
C VAL A 512 -4.83 -38.42 -28.41
N VAL A 513 -4.58 -37.22 -28.96
CA VAL A 513 -5.36 -36.02 -28.62
C VAL A 513 -6.76 -36.06 -29.25
N HIS A 514 -6.90 -36.72 -30.40
CA HIS A 514 -8.21 -37.00 -31.00
C HIS A 514 -9.03 -37.94 -30.12
N GLY A 515 -8.46 -39.06 -29.69
CA GLY A 515 -9.13 -39.97 -28.76
C GLY A 515 -9.46 -39.32 -27.42
N LEU A 516 -8.64 -38.39 -26.92
CA LEU A 516 -8.97 -37.59 -25.74
C LEU A 516 -10.19 -36.70 -25.98
N LEU A 517 -10.22 -35.98 -27.11
CA LEU A 517 -11.37 -35.16 -27.49
C LEU A 517 -12.64 -36.01 -27.58
N ASP A 518 -12.58 -37.16 -28.26
CA ASP A 518 -13.70 -38.09 -28.39
C ASP A 518 -14.20 -38.58 -27.04
N ARG A 519 -13.26 -38.91 -26.13
CA ARG A 519 -13.57 -39.32 -24.76
C ARG A 519 -14.25 -38.19 -23.98
N VAL A 520 -13.76 -36.95 -24.09
CA VAL A 520 -14.38 -35.81 -23.41
C VAL A 520 -15.77 -35.54 -23.96
N MET A 521 -15.98 -35.58 -25.28
CA MET A 521 -17.31 -35.40 -25.88
C MET A 521 -18.27 -36.51 -25.48
N GLN A 522 -17.80 -37.76 -25.36
CA GLN A 522 -18.59 -38.87 -24.84
C GLN A 522 -19.04 -38.63 -23.39
N LEU A 523 -18.15 -38.11 -22.53
CA LEU A 523 -18.46 -37.78 -21.14
C LEU A 523 -19.45 -36.62 -21.00
N LEU A 524 -19.44 -35.70 -21.96
CA LEU A 524 -20.39 -34.60 -22.08
C LEU A 524 -21.69 -35.02 -22.79
N GLU A 525 -21.84 -36.30 -23.14
CA GLU A 525 -22.98 -36.86 -23.88
C GLU A 525 -23.22 -36.17 -25.24
N VAL A 526 -22.15 -35.71 -25.89
CA VAL A 526 -22.21 -35.05 -27.19
C VAL A 526 -21.90 -36.06 -28.32
N PRO A 527 -22.86 -36.36 -29.22
CA PRO A 527 -22.64 -37.32 -30.29
C PRO A 527 -21.73 -36.77 -31.40
N TRP A 528 -21.08 -37.67 -32.14
CA TRP A 528 -20.40 -37.33 -33.39
C TRP A 528 -21.44 -37.13 -34.51
N ASP A 529 -21.92 -35.90 -34.67
CA ASP A 529 -22.95 -35.54 -35.65
C ASP A 529 -22.84 -34.06 -36.04
N LYS A 530 -23.07 -33.76 -37.32
CA LYS A 530 -22.99 -32.40 -37.85
C LYS A 530 -24.14 -31.50 -37.42
N THR A 531 -25.32 -32.07 -37.15
CA THR A 531 -26.53 -31.28 -36.86
C THR A 531 -26.75 -31.01 -35.38
N SER A 532 -26.53 -32.02 -34.54
CA SER A 532 -26.89 -32.01 -33.12
C SER A 532 -25.70 -32.15 -32.17
N GLY A 533 -24.52 -32.49 -32.72
CA GLY A 533 -23.33 -32.83 -31.95
C GLY A 533 -22.08 -32.05 -32.37
N TYR A 534 -20.93 -32.72 -32.28
CA TYR A 534 -19.65 -32.18 -32.71
C TYR A 534 -19.09 -32.92 -33.93
N TYR A 535 -18.24 -32.23 -34.68
CA TYR A 535 -17.46 -32.80 -35.78
C TYR A 535 -16.18 -32.01 -36.00
N LEU A 536 -15.26 -32.60 -36.76
CA LEU A 536 -14.01 -31.96 -37.17
C LEU A 536 -14.09 -31.51 -38.63
N GLU A 537 -13.61 -30.30 -38.89
CA GLU A 537 -13.44 -29.77 -40.24
C GLU A 537 -11.97 -29.40 -40.43
N ALA A 538 -11.36 -29.90 -41.50
CA ALA A 538 -9.97 -29.59 -41.81
C ALA A 538 -9.82 -28.08 -42.02
N CYS A 539 -8.81 -27.49 -41.39
CA CYS A 539 -8.50 -26.08 -41.52
C CYS A 539 -6.99 -25.85 -41.57
N ASP A 540 -6.58 -24.70 -42.10
CA ASP A 540 -5.20 -24.27 -42.08
C ASP A 540 -4.99 -23.21 -41.00
N ASP A 541 -3.99 -23.44 -40.15
CA ASP A 541 -3.58 -22.48 -39.13
C ASP A 541 -2.04 -22.46 -39.01
N PRO A 542 -1.41 -21.27 -39.00
CA PRO A 542 0.05 -21.15 -38.98
C PRO A 542 0.74 -21.81 -37.77
N ALA A 543 0.04 -21.98 -36.64
CA ALA A 543 0.62 -22.61 -35.46
C ALA A 543 0.73 -24.14 -35.60
N TYR A 544 0.06 -24.73 -36.60
CA TYR A 544 -0.04 -26.18 -36.80
C TYR A 544 0.63 -26.62 -38.10
N PHE A 545 0.96 -27.91 -38.18
CA PHE A 545 1.54 -28.50 -39.39
C PHE A 545 0.48 -28.63 -40.50
N PRO A 546 0.76 -28.19 -41.74
CA PRO A 546 -0.21 -28.23 -42.85
C PRO A 546 -0.81 -29.62 -43.08
N GLY A 547 -2.13 -29.68 -43.27
CA GLY A 547 -2.87 -30.93 -43.43
C GLY A 547 -2.99 -31.80 -42.17
N ARG A 548 -2.54 -31.30 -41.01
CA ARG A 548 -2.62 -31.97 -39.69
C ARG A 548 -3.26 -31.06 -38.64
N CYS A 549 -4.24 -30.25 -39.06
CA CYS A 549 -5.03 -29.36 -38.21
C CYS A 549 -6.52 -29.49 -38.57
N ALA A 550 -7.38 -29.40 -37.57
CA ALA A 550 -8.82 -29.32 -37.73
C ALA A 550 -9.45 -28.38 -36.71
N SER A 551 -10.52 -27.70 -37.12
CA SER A 551 -11.40 -26.96 -36.23
C SER A 551 -12.34 -27.94 -35.55
N VAL A 552 -12.55 -27.76 -34.25
CA VAL A 552 -13.58 -28.47 -33.48
C VAL A 552 -14.85 -27.64 -33.55
N LEU A 553 -15.89 -28.18 -34.18
CA LEU A 553 -17.19 -27.51 -34.28
C LEU A 553 -18.22 -28.23 -33.42
N TYR A 554 -19.07 -27.46 -32.74
CA TYR A 554 -20.22 -27.94 -31.98
C TYR A 554 -21.48 -27.19 -32.43
N LYS A 555 -22.49 -27.91 -32.92
CA LYS A 555 -23.73 -27.33 -33.49
C LYS A 555 -23.46 -26.23 -34.52
N GLY A 556 -22.42 -26.42 -35.34
CA GLY A 556 -21.99 -25.49 -36.38
C GLY A 556 -21.16 -24.28 -35.89
N ALA A 557 -20.93 -24.12 -34.59
CA ALA A 557 -20.06 -23.07 -34.05
C ALA A 557 -18.64 -23.60 -33.81
N PRO A 558 -17.57 -22.88 -34.22
CA PRO A 558 -16.20 -23.27 -33.90
C PRO A 558 -15.93 -23.03 -32.42
N ILE A 559 -15.61 -24.10 -31.69
CA ILE A 559 -15.35 -24.05 -30.24
C ILE A 559 -13.87 -24.23 -29.90
N GLY A 560 -13.05 -24.67 -30.85
CA GLY A 560 -11.65 -24.99 -30.58
C GLY A 560 -10.89 -25.52 -31.78
N ARG A 561 -9.68 -26.01 -31.54
CA ARG A 561 -8.77 -26.56 -32.56
C ARG A 561 -8.05 -27.78 -32.04
N ILE A 562 -7.73 -28.68 -32.96
CA ILE A 562 -6.95 -29.89 -32.71
C ILE A 562 -5.92 -30.07 -33.84
N GLY A 563 -4.69 -30.44 -33.51
CA GLY A 563 -3.66 -30.58 -34.52
C GLY A 563 -2.28 -30.95 -34.01
N VAL A 564 -1.38 -31.21 -34.96
CA VAL A 564 0.06 -31.33 -34.71
C VAL A 564 0.68 -29.94 -34.80
N LEU A 565 1.45 -29.52 -33.79
CA LEU A 565 2.08 -28.19 -33.80
C LEU A 565 3.16 -28.09 -34.89
N HIS A 566 3.29 -26.89 -35.47
CA HIS A 566 4.29 -26.62 -36.49
C HIS A 566 5.71 -26.70 -35.90
N PRO A 567 6.71 -27.28 -36.61
CA PRO A 567 8.08 -27.38 -36.11
C PRO A 567 8.70 -26.04 -35.70
N THR A 568 8.33 -24.93 -36.35
CA THR A 568 8.83 -23.59 -35.98
C THR A 568 8.30 -23.13 -34.62
N VAL A 569 7.05 -23.46 -34.27
CA VAL A 569 6.47 -23.17 -32.95
C VAL A 569 7.22 -23.97 -31.89
N LEU A 570 7.39 -25.28 -32.11
CA LEU A 570 8.13 -26.15 -31.19
C LEU A 570 9.56 -25.64 -30.99
N GLN A 571 10.26 -25.27 -32.06
CA GLN A 571 11.60 -24.70 -31.97
C GLN A 571 11.62 -23.36 -31.22
N ALA A 572 10.63 -22.49 -31.41
CA ALA A 572 10.53 -21.19 -30.73
C ALA A 572 10.25 -21.33 -29.21
N PHE A 573 9.60 -22.42 -28.79
CA PHE A 573 9.47 -22.84 -27.39
C PHE A 573 10.56 -23.81 -26.95
N GLU A 574 11.57 -24.04 -27.78
CA GLU A 574 12.71 -24.94 -27.55
C GLU A 574 12.30 -26.40 -27.23
N VAL A 575 11.15 -26.85 -27.72
CA VAL A 575 10.70 -28.24 -27.63
C VAL A 575 11.22 -29.02 -28.84
N THR A 576 11.97 -30.09 -28.61
CA THR A 576 12.64 -30.86 -29.68
C THR A 576 11.79 -31.99 -30.24
N THR A 577 10.77 -32.43 -29.51
CA THR A 577 9.92 -33.56 -29.87
C THR A 577 8.57 -33.10 -30.43
N PRO A 578 7.99 -33.82 -31.41
CA PRO A 578 6.67 -33.51 -31.94
C PRO A 578 5.58 -33.48 -30.84
N CYS A 579 4.70 -32.48 -30.92
CA CYS A 579 3.56 -32.34 -30.02
C CYS A 579 2.25 -32.26 -30.81
N SER A 580 1.25 -33.00 -30.36
CA SER A 580 -0.15 -32.79 -30.77
C SER A 580 -0.92 -32.12 -29.65
N VAL A 581 -1.83 -31.22 -30.01
CA VAL A 581 -2.58 -30.39 -29.08
C VAL A 581 -4.06 -30.38 -29.44
N VAL A 582 -4.91 -30.35 -28.41
CA VAL A 582 -6.32 -29.98 -28.52
C VAL A 582 -6.61 -28.85 -27.54
N GLU A 583 -7.26 -27.78 -28.00
CA GLU A 583 -7.77 -26.70 -27.15
C GLU A 583 -9.20 -26.35 -27.58
N PHE A 584 -10.15 -26.30 -26.64
CA PHE A 584 -11.51 -25.85 -26.92
C PHE A 584 -12.15 -25.12 -25.73
N ASN A 585 -13.09 -24.24 -26.04
CA ASN A 585 -13.92 -23.53 -25.07
C ASN A 585 -14.99 -24.49 -24.52
N MET A 586 -14.95 -24.75 -23.21
CA MET A 586 -15.88 -25.67 -22.57
C MET A 586 -17.20 -25.03 -22.12
N GLU A 587 -17.31 -23.70 -22.17
CA GLU A 587 -18.52 -22.98 -21.75
C GLU A 587 -19.73 -23.30 -22.63
N TYR A 588 -19.51 -23.81 -23.85
CA TYR A 588 -20.56 -24.29 -24.75
C TYR A 588 -21.34 -25.52 -24.22
N PHE A 589 -20.84 -26.17 -23.16
CA PHE A 589 -21.41 -27.40 -22.60
C PHE A 589 -22.03 -27.22 -21.21
N VAL A 590 -22.18 -25.97 -20.75
CA VAL A 590 -22.70 -25.63 -19.41
C VAL A 590 -24.17 -25.24 -19.43
#